data_AF-A0A3M1GRH6-F1
#
_entry.id   AF-A0A3M1GRH6-F1
#
_cell.length_a   1.000
_cell.length_b   1.000
_cell.length_c   1.000
_cell.angle_alpha   90.00
_cell.angle_beta   90.00
_cell.angle_gamma   90.00
#
_symmetry.space_group_name_H-M   'P 1'
#
loop_
_entity.id
_entity.type
_entity.pdbx_description
1 polymer ?
#
loop_
_entity_poly.entity_id
_entity_poly.type
_entity_poly.pdbx_seq_one_letter_code
_entity_poly.pdbx_strand_id
1 'polypeptide(L)'
;MVSLRSAVFSTEPAQQQKVLSIPEGRRPRAPEHEARAVGLLDVFRRKSRRNHEAALVSPLAAATAVREQIQAGDLEQALDIAERGLERFPHSEAMQAAYRLLKREGLADEIAELRRKCEREDDPAALTRLAAAYRDVGEYDKALELCRRAIERFPEHDGPWYVLGRIRLDRFREEWLARDALLAIEYYEQAFDRNRTSYRALIDLAELYTKIGARRKAIRRCEAILEFAPEDERALALLQKAMTLPARGERLDLEQRVRRFAERQRHKANRRGRRADEAPPPDLALLRDPDLLYDRLHWLREHLEGFEAAIGLGGDGSVRGYCGPPSLQPAELARSLHPIFEAAFTCSLRMDMGRLRTAVFEADSGLCVLVQFGELRLALLCSPEARLDRTEAALERWIEHELYR
;
A
#
# COMPACT_ATOMS: atom_id res chain seq x y z
N MET A 1 33.39 -13.23 -16.90
CA MET A 1 34.52 -12.27 -16.95
C MET A 1 34.42 -11.48 -18.26
N VAL A 2 33.66 -10.38 -18.29
CA VAL A 2 33.83 -9.27 -19.25
C VAL A 2 33.30 -8.01 -18.56
N SER A 3 34.15 -7.00 -18.47
CA SER A 3 33.95 -5.71 -17.81
C SER A 3 33.57 -4.66 -18.86
N LEU A 4 32.73 -3.68 -18.52
CA LEU A 4 32.70 -2.42 -19.27
C LEU A 4 32.75 -1.21 -18.33
N ARG A 5 33.79 -0.41 -18.60
CA ARG A 5 34.27 0.76 -17.86
C ARG A 5 33.48 2.02 -18.20
N SER A 6 33.47 2.90 -17.20
CA SER A 6 33.36 4.36 -17.20
C SER A 6 33.97 5.08 -18.41
N ALA A 7 33.32 6.17 -18.84
CA ALA A 7 33.96 7.28 -19.55
C ALA A 7 33.64 8.60 -18.84
N VAL A 8 34.69 9.21 -18.31
CA VAL A 8 34.81 10.59 -17.83
C VAL A 8 35.25 11.44 -19.01
N PHE A 9 34.71 12.65 -19.18
CA PHE A 9 35.39 13.71 -19.93
C PHE A 9 35.34 15.03 -19.16
N SER A 10 36.47 15.72 -19.19
CA SER A 10 36.91 16.84 -18.36
C SER A 10 37.19 18.06 -19.24
N THR A 11 36.88 19.26 -18.71
CA THR A 11 37.56 20.59 -18.83
C THR A 11 37.78 21.21 -20.22
N GLU A 12 37.14 22.34 -20.62
CA GLU A 12 37.35 23.79 -20.28
C GLU A 12 37.89 24.57 -21.54
N PRO A 13 37.99 25.92 -21.59
CA PRO A 13 36.93 26.93 -21.63
C PRO A 13 37.16 28.05 -22.72
N ALA A 14 36.39 29.15 -22.63
CA ALA A 14 36.60 30.51 -23.17
C ALA A 14 35.96 30.89 -24.52
N GLN A 15 35.06 31.88 -24.51
CA GLN A 15 35.37 33.30 -24.81
C GLN A 15 34.09 34.15 -24.88
N GLN A 16 34.17 35.33 -24.26
CA GLN A 16 33.17 36.40 -24.29
C GLN A 16 33.14 37.07 -25.68
N GLN A 17 31.95 37.24 -26.25
CA GLN A 17 31.73 38.26 -27.29
C GLN A 17 30.51 39.13 -26.94
N LYS A 18 30.80 40.44 -26.86
CA LYS A 18 29.87 41.56 -26.73
C LYS A 18 28.79 41.49 -27.81
N VAL A 19 27.52 41.52 -27.40
CA VAL A 19 26.39 41.79 -28.30
C VAL A 19 26.00 43.26 -28.18
N LEU A 20 26.18 43.99 -29.28
CA LEU A 20 25.63 45.31 -29.54
C LEU A 20 24.10 45.19 -29.77
N SER A 21 23.35 46.04 -29.07
CA SER A 21 21.91 46.22 -29.18
C SER A 21 21.52 47.02 -30.43
N ILE A 22 20.59 46.49 -31.24
CA ILE A 22 19.86 47.21 -32.31
C ILE A 22 18.40 46.68 -32.31
N PRO A 23 17.37 47.54 -32.50
CA PRO A 23 16.02 47.31 -31.97
C PRO A 23 15.06 46.56 -32.90
N GLU A 24 13.97 46.09 -32.29
CA GLU A 24 12.88 45.29 -32.86
C GLU A 24 12.22 45.92 -34.10
N GLY A 25 12.17 45.15 -35.19
CA GLY A 25 11.35 45.42 -36.36
C GLY A 25 10.60 44.15 -36.77
N ARG A 26 9.26 44.18 -36.68
CA ARG A 26 8.35 43.07 -37.01
C ARG A 26 8.53 42.58 -38.45
N ARG A 27 8.65 41.26 -38.63
CA ARG A 27 8.33 40.54 -39.88
C ARG A 27 7.52 39.26 -39.58
N PRO A 28 6.68 38.79 -40.54
CA PRO A 28 5.53 37.94 -40.27
C PRO A 28 5.89 36.44 -40.13
N ARG A 29 5.08 35.72 -39.33
CA ARG A 29 5.15 34.27 -39.11
C ARG A 29 4.86 33.48 -40.39
N ALA A 30 5.79 32.66 -40.83
CA ALA A 30 5.50 31.47 -41.64
C ALA A 30 5.36 30.26 -40.69
N PRO A 31 4.43 29.30 -40.95
CA PRO A 31 4.31 28.11 -40.12
C PRO A 31 5.43 27.12 -40.45
N GLU A 32 6.44 27.04 -39.58
CA GLU A 32 7.39 25.92 -39.59
C GLU A 32 6.67 24.69 -39.02
N HIS A 33 6.32 23.76 -39.91
CA HIS A 33 5.97 22.40 -39.51
C HIS A 33 7.25 21.69 -39.02
N GLU A 34 7.55 21.81 -37.72
CA GLU A 34 8.52 20.93 -37.06
C GLU A 34 7.95 19.51 -37.00
N ALA A 35 8.28 18.70 -38.00
CA ALA A 35 8.18 17.25 -37.92
C ALA A 35 9.19 16.76 -36.88
N ARG A 36 8.77 16.63 -35.61
CA ARG A 36 9.57 16.00 -34.55
C ARG A 36 9.77 14.52 -34.92
N ALA A 37 11.02 14.14 -35.18
CA ALA A 37 11.43 12.74 -35.29
C ALA A 37 11.18 12.04 -33.93
N VAL A 38 10.06 11.34 -33.82
CA VAL A 38 9.76 10.46 -32.68
C VAL A 38 10.65 9.24 -32.84
N GLY A 39 11.68 9.10 -31.98
CA GLY A 39 12.60 7.97 -32.03
C GLY A 39 11.90 6.63 -31.83
N LEU A 40 12.43 5.55 -32.40
CA LEU A 40 11.85 4.19 -32.33
C LEU A 40 11.58 3.74 -30.87
N LEU A 41 12.46 4.13 -29.95
CA LEU A 41 12.33 3.91 -28.50
C LEU A 41 11.16 4.69 -27.89
N ASP A 42 10.90 5.92 -28.34
CA ASP A 42 9.74 6.70 -27.90
C ASP A 42 8.43 6.16 -28.48
N VAL A 43 8.46 5.66 -29.71
CA VAL A 43 7.31 4.94 -30.31
C VAL A 43 7.05 3.64 -29.55
N PHE A 44 8.09 2.88 -29.21
CA PHE A 44 7.97 1.64 -28.44
C PHE A 44 7.47 1.91 -27.02
N ARG A 45 8.03 2.90 -26.32
CA ARG A 45 7.57 3.35 -24.99
C ARG A 45 6.14 3.87 -25.04
N ARG A 46 5.74 4.60 -26.09
CA ARG A 46 4.35 5.04 -26.28
C ARG A 46 3.42 3.87 -26.56
N LYS A 47 3.85 2.88 -27.35
CA LYS A 47 3.05 1.67 -27.66
C LYS A 47 2.91 0.76 -26.44
N SER A 48 3.99 0.52 -25.71
CA SER A 48 4.00 -0.20 -24.43
C SER A 48 3.13 0.55 -23.40
N ARG A 49 3.27 1.87 -23.24
CA ARG A 49 2.38 2.67 -22.36
C ARG A 49 0.91 2.56 -22.74
N ARG A 50 0.58 2.63 -24.03
CA ARG A 50 -0.80 2.53 -24.52
C ARG A 50 -1.37 1.12 -24.31
N ASN A 51 -0.54 0.09 -24.43
CA ASN A 51 -0.90 -1.29 -24.11
C ASN A 51 -1.09 -1.49 -22.60
N HIS A 52 -0.25 -0.86 -21.76
CA HIS A 52 -0.42 -0.90 -20.31
C HIS A 52 -1.71 -0.16 -19.89
N GLU A 53 -2.03 1.00 -20.51
CA GLU A 53 -3.32 1.67 -20.29
C GLU A 53 -4.51 0.79 -20.69
N ALA A 54 -4.39 0.04 -21.79
CA ALA A 54 -5.42 -0.91 -22.21
C ALA A 54 -5.58 -2.10 -21.24
N ALA A 55 -4.54 -2.46 -20.48
CA ALA A 55 -4.64 -3.49 -19.46
C ALA A 55 -5.34 -3.01 -18.18
N LEU A 56 -5.33 -1.70 -17.89
CA LEU A 56 -5.89 -1.09 -16.69
C LEU A 56 -7.41 -0.83 -16.77
N VAL A 57 -8.14 -1.62 -17.54
CA VAL A 57 -9.61 -1.50 -17.71
C VAL A 57 -10.35 -2.08 -16.50
N SER A 58 -9.86 -3.19 -15.96
CA SER A 58 -10.37 -3.79 -14.72
C SER A 58 -9.22 -4.36 -13.90
N PRO A 59 -9.40 -4.54 -12.58
CA PRO A 59 -8.37 -5.14 -11.75
C PRO A 59 -7.98 -6.55 -12.23
N LEU A 60 -8.94 -7.37 -12.65
CA LEU A 60 -8.64 -8.71 -13.17
C LEU A 60 -7.82 -8.65 -14.46
N ALA A 61 -8.18 -7.78 -15.42
CA ALA A 61 -7.46 -7.63 -16.67
C ALA A 61 -6.01 -7.15 -16.46
N ALA A 62 -5.82 -6.21 -15.53
CA ALA A 62 -4.51 -5.75 -15.14
C ALA A 62 -3.70 -6.87 -14.47
N ALA A 63 -4.31 -7.62 -13.56
CA ALA A 63 -3.66 -8.74 -12.88
C ALA A 63 -3.28 -9.87 -13.85
N THR A 64 -4.12 -10.17 -14.85
CA THR A 64 -3.78 -11.15 -15.90
C THR A 64 -2.62 -10.67 -16.75
N ALA A 65 -2.61 -9.39 -17.15
CA ALA A 65 -1.51 -8.83 -17.93
C ALA A 65 -0.17 -8.89 -17.16
N VAL A 66 -0.18 -8.63 -15.85
CA VAL A 66 1.02 -8.82 -15.00
C VAL A 66 1.50 -10.27 -15.07
N ARG A 67 0.60 -11.26 -14.91
CA ARG A 67 0.95 -12.68 -14.96
C ARG A 67 1.50 -13.11 -16.32
N GLU A 68 0.94 -12.58 -17.41
CA GLU A 68 1.43 -12.84 -18.76
C GLU A 68 2.86 -12.30 -18.96
N GLN A 69 3.15 -11.09 -18.46
CA GLN A 69 4.50 -10.52 -18.55
C GLN A 69 5.51 -11.31 -17.69
N ILE A 70 5.10 -11.78 -16.51
CA ILE A 70 5.91 -12.69 -15.69
C ILE A 70 6.25 -13.97 -16.49
N GLN A 71 5.26 -14.60 -17.13
CA GLN A 71 5.48 -15.80 -17.94
C GLN A 71 6.38 -15.53 -19.17
N ALA A 72 6.30 -14.33 -19.73
CA ALA A 72 7.19 -13.89 -20.81
C ALA A 72 8.61 -13.56 -20.33
N GLY A 73 8.85 -13.51 -19.00
CA GLY A 73 10.13 -13.16 -18.39
C GLY A 73 10.42 -11.65 -18.34
N ASP A 74 9.45 -10.80 -18.70
CA ASP A 74 9.60 -9.35 -18.68
C ASP A 74 9.09 -8.77 -17.35
N LEU A 75 9.94 -8.88 -16.32
CA LEU A 75 9.61 -8.40 -14.97
C LEU A 75 9.52 -6.87 -14.90
N GLU A 76 10.15 -6.13 -15.81
CA GLU A 76 10.11 -4.67 -15.85
C GLU A 76 8.73 -4.17 -16.30
N GLN A 77 8.19 -4.74 -17.39
CA GLN A 77 6.82 -4.44 -17.82
C GLN A 77 5.78 -4.94 -16.81
N ALA A 78 5.98 -6.13 -16.23
CA ALA A 78 5.12 -6.63 -15.17
C ALA A 78 5.06 -5.66 -13.97
N LEU A 79 6.20 -5.04 -13.62
CA LEU A 79 6.29 -4.07 -12.54
C LEU A 79 5.54 -2.78 -12.85
N ASP A 80 5.71 -2.19 -14.05
CA ASP A 80 4.98 -0.98 -14.44
C ASP A 80 3.46 -1.19 -14.41
N ILE A 81 2.98 -2.32 -14.96
CA ILE A 81 1.55 -2.64 -14.96
C ILE A 81 1.06 -2.85 -13.52
N ALA A 82 1.83 -3.57 -12.69
CA ALA A 82 1.43 -3.87 -11.32
C ALA A 82 1.37 -2.60 -10.44
N GLU A 83 2.37 -1.72 -10.52
CA GLU A 83 2.41 -0.47 -9.75
C GLU A 83 1.25 0.44 -10.14
N ARG A 84 1.05 0.66 -11.44
CA ARG A 84 -0.05 1.50 -11.94
C ARG A 84 -1.42 0.87 -11.67
N GLY A 85 -1.50 -0.46 -11.73
CA GLY A 85 -2.71 -1.20 -11.40
C GLY A 85 -3.07 -1.09 -9.93
N LEU A 86 -2.10 -1.15 -9.01
CA LEU A 86 -2.33 -0.93 -7.57
C LEU A 86 -2.62 0.54 -7.24
N GLU A 87 -2.08 1.49 -8.01
CA GLU A 87 -2.48 2.90 -7.90
C GLU A 87 -3.95 3.10 -8.29
N ARG A 88 -4.40 2.43 -9.35
CA ARG A 88 -5.79 2.54 -9.84
C ARG A 88 -6.77 1.69 -9.03
N PHE A 89 -6.35 0.52 -8.58
CA PHE A 89 -7.15 -0.51 -7.91
C PHE A 89 -6.52 -0.90 -6.55
N PRO A 90 -6.41 0.04 -5.59
CA PRO A 90 -5.64 -0.18 -4.36
C PRO A 90 -6.19 -1.27 -3.43
N HIS A 91 -7.46 -1.64 -3.60
CA HIS A 91 -8.16 -2.65 -2.80
C HIS A 91 -8.41 -3.97 -3.55
N SER A 92 -7.85 -4.13 -4.75
CA SER A 92 -7.99 -5.38 -5.51
C SER A 92 -7.05 -6.46 -4.98
N GLU A 93 -7.63 -7.59 -4.58
CA GLU A 93 -6.88 -8.78 -4.17
C GLU A 93 -6.19 -9.41 -5.37
N ALA A 94 -6.84 -9.39 -6.54
CA ALA A 94 -6.24 -9.90 -7.78
C ALA A 94 -4.93 -9.16 -8.11
N MET A 95 -4.92 -7.82 -8.00
CA MET A 95 -3.72 -7.01 -8.21
C MET A 95 -2.67 -7.23 -7.14
N GLN A 96 -3.06 -7.27 -5.87
CA GLN A 96 -2.12 -7.56 -4.77
C GLN A 96 -1.48 -8.94 -4.94
N ALA A 97 -2.25 -9.96 -5.32
CA ALA A 97 -1.75 -11.30 -5.58
C ALA A 97 -0.80 -11.33 -6.79
N ALA A 98 -1.12 -10.63 -7.88
CA ALA A 98 -0.24 -10.54 -9.05
C ALA A 98 1.08 -9.83 -8.72
N TYR A 99 1.04 -8.76 -7.93
CA TYR A 99 2.24 -8.04 -7.49
C TYR A 99 3.11 -8.88 -6.54
N ARG A 100 2.49 -9.61 -5.59
CA ARG A 100 3.21 -10.55 -4.72
C ARG A 100 3.88 -11.66 -5.53
N LEU A 101 3.20 -12.21 -6.54
CA LEU A 101 3.78 -13.19 -7.46
C LEU A 101 4.99 -12.60 -8.20
N LEU A 102 4.87 -11.39 -8.76
CA LEU A 102 5.98 -10.69 -9.41
C LEU A 102 7.20 -10.56 -8.49
N LYS A 103 6.99 -10.11 -7.25
CA LYS A 103 8.07 -9.98 -6.26
C LYS A 103 8.69 -11.32 -5.93
N ARG A 104 7.89 -12.37 -5.81
CA ARG A 104 8.36 -13.74 -5.56
C ARG A 104 9.26 -14.23 -6.68
N GLU A 105 8.88 -14.01 -7.93
CA GLU A 105 9.70 -14.40 -9.09
C GLU A 105 11.01 -13.58 -9.13
N GLY A 106 10.94 -12.26 -8.89
CA GLY A 106 12.12 -11.41 -8.85
C GLY A 106 13.10 -11.73 -7.71
N LEU A 107 12.63 -12.34 -6.62
CA LEU A 107 13.44 -12.72 -5.45
C LEU A 107 13.63 -14.24 -5.32
N ALA A 108 13.22 -15.03 -6.32
CA ALA A 108 13.17 -16.49 -6.22
C ALA A 108 14.56 -17.09 -5.92
N ASP A 109 15.57 -16.67 -6.67
CA ASP A 109 16.95 -17.13 -6.53
C ASP A 109 17.55 -16.73 -5.17
N GLU A 110 17.37 -15.47 -4.76
CA GLU A 110 17.84 -14.99 -3.46
C GLU A 110 17.20 -15.77 -2.30
N ILE A 111 15.87 -15.96 -2.34
CA ILE A 111 15.15 -16.74 -1.33
C ILE A 111 15.64 -18.18 -1.31
N ALA A 112 15.85 -18.80 -2.47
CA ALA A 112 16.34 -20.17 -2.56
C ALA A 112 17.76 -20.32 -1.99
N GLU A 113 18.64 -19.37 -2.28
CA GLU A 113 20.01 -19.34 -1.73
C GLU A 113 19.99 -19.15 -0.22
N LEU A 114 19.26 -18.15 0.28
CA LEU A 114 19.16 -17.83 1.70
C LEU A 114 18.53 -18.98 2.50
N ARG A 115 17.54 -19.69 1.95
CA ARG A 115 16.97 -20.90 2.56
C ARG A 115 18.03 -21.98 2.75
N ARG A 116 18.76 -22.33 1.67
CA ARG A 116 19.84 -23.34 1.75
C ARG A 116 20.92 -22.93 2.74
N LYS A 117 21.21 -21.64 2.85
CA LYS A 117 22.15 -21.12 3.85
C LYS A 117 21.63 -21.36 5.26
N CYS A 118 20.38 -20.97 5.54
CA CYS A 118 19.75 -21.14 6.86
C CYS A 118 19.56 -22.61 7.27
N GLU A 119 19.44 -23.54 6.32
CA GLU A 119 19.38 -24.99 6.60
C GLU A 119 20.73 -25.58 7.01
N ARG A 120 21.84 -25.01 6.51
CA ARG A 120 23.20 -25.46 6.81
C ARG A 120 23.74 -24.83 8.08
N GLU A 121 23.43 -23.56 8.27
CA GLU A 121 23.95 -22.74 9.35
C GLU A 121 22.85 -21.77 9.81
N ASP A 122 22.51 -21.81 11.09
CA ASP A 122 21.70 -20.75 11.67
C ASP A 122 22.61 -19.53 11.89
N ASP A 123 22.68 -18.70 10.87
CA ASP A 123 23.33 -17.39 10.88
C ASP A 123 22.25 -16.31 11.06
N PRO A 124 22.32 -15.45 12.10
CA PRO A 124 21.31 -14.41 12.31
C PRO A 124 21.23 -13.42 11.15
N ALA A 125 22.32 -13.17 10.42
CA ALA A 125 22.30 -12.32 9.25
C ALA A 125 21.55 -12.97 8.08
N ALA A 126 21.75 -14.27 7.85
CA ALA A 126 21.00 -15.05 6.87
C ALA A 126 19.51 -15.10 7.20
N LEU A 127 19.14 -15.38 8.46
CA LEU A 127 17.75 -15.39 8.92
C LEU A 127 17.09 -14.02 8.73
N THR A 128 17.79 -12.95 9.09
CA THR A 128 17.31 -11.56 8.91
C THR A 128 17.08 -11.25 7.44
N ARG A 129 18.02 -11.62 6.56
CA ARG A 129 17.88 -11.39 5.11
C ARG A 129 16.74 -12.19 4.52
N LEU A 130 16.59 -13.45 4.93
CA LEU A 130 15.49 -14.28 4.47
C LEU A 130 14.13 -13.74 4.94
N ALA A 131 14.03 -13.28 6.18
CA ALA A 131 12.84 -12.61 6.70
C ALA A 131 12.53 -11.31 5.93
N ALA A 132 13.56 -10.51 5.62
CA ALA A 132 13.40 -9.30 4.81
C ALA A 132 12.91 -9.63 3.38
N ALA A 133 13.44 -10.67 2.75
CA ALA A 133 12.99 -11.13 1.44
C ALA A 133 11.53 -11.60 1.48
N TYR A 134 11.11 -12.34 2.51
CA TYR A 134 9.70 -12.71 2.67
C TYR A 134 8.78 -11.51 2.89
N ARG A 135 9.21 -10.51 3.67
CA ARG A 135 8.48 -9.25 3.79
C ARG A 135 8.32 -8.59 2.42
N ASP A 136 9.38 -8.53 1.62
CA ASP A 136 9.35 -7.88 0.30
C ASP A 136 8.45 -8.61 -0.72
N VAL A 137 8.25 -9.92 -0.54
CA VAL A 137 7.24 -10.71 -1.27
C VAL A 137 5.82 -10.53 -0.69
N GLY A 138 5.68 -10.03 0.54
CA GLY A 138 4.41 -9.94 1.26
C GLY A 138 4.00 -11.23 1.97
N GLU A 139 4.91 -12.19 2.13
CA GLU A 139 4.71 -13.41 2.94
C GLU A 139 5.05 -13.12 4.41
N TYR A 140 4.28 -12.22 5.02
CA TYR A 140 4.56 -11.71 6.37
C TYR A 140 4.61 -12.81 7.44
N ASP A 141 3.79 -13.85 7.36
CA ASP A 141 3.80 -14.94 8.35
C ASP A 141 5.16 -15.64 8.42
N LYS A 142 5.74 -15.96 7.26
CA LYS A 142 7.09 -16.58 7.18
C LYS A 142 8.17 -15.63 7.65
N ALA A 143 8.05 -14.34 7.32
CA ALA A 143 8.97 -13.32 7.81
C ALA A 143 8.92 -13.20 9.34
N LEU A 144 7.73 -13.20 9.93
CA LEU A 144 7.52 -13.13 11.38
C LEU A 144 8.08 -14.37 12.09
N GLU A 145 7.85 -15.57 11.54
CA GLU A 145 8.39 -16.82 12.09
C GLU A 145 9.92 -16.81 12.12
N LEU A 146 10.56 -16.41 11.01
CA LEU A 146 12.02 -16.30 10.94
C LEU A 146 12.57 -15.24 11.89
N CYS A 147 11.91 -14.10 12.02
CA CYS A 147 12.30 -13.08 13.00
C CYS A 147 12.21 -13.62 14.42
N ARG A 148 11.14 -14.35 14.78
CA ARG A 148 11.00 -14.99 16.11
C ARG A 148 12.14 -15.97 16.36
N ARG A 149 12.39 -16.88 15.41
CA ARG A 149 13.48 -17.85 15.50
C ARG A 149 14.85 -17.19 15.65
N ALA A 150 15.09 -16.10 14.91
CA ALA A 150 16.32 -15.34 14.99
C ALA A 150 16.47 -14.63 16.34
N ILE A 151 15.39 -14.06 16.90
CA ILE A 151 15.41 -13.40 18.22
C ILE A 151 15.64 -14.42 19.33
N GLU A 152 14.98 -15.58 19.27
CA GLU A 152 15.12 -16.64 20.26
C GLU A 152 16.56 -17.18 20.33
N ARG A 153 17.20 -17.34 19.17
CA ARG A 153 18.54 -17.92 19.08
C ARG A 153 19.66 -16.88 19.17
N PHE A 154 19.40 -15.64 18.74
CA PHE A 154 20.37 -14.56 18.67
C PHE A 154 19.78 -13.25 19.23
N PRO A 155 19.51 -13.20 20.55
CA PRO A 155 18.78 -12.09 21.16
C PRO A 155 19.48 -10.74 21.03
N GLU A 156 20.81 -10.72 20.88
CA GLU A 156 21.61 -9.51 20.73
C GLU A 156 21.69 -8.98 19.28
N HIS A 157 21.18 -9.74 18.29
CA HIS A 157 21.21 -9.30 16.91
C HIS A 157 20.08 -8.31 16.62
N ASP A 158 20.40 -7.13 16.08
CA ASP A 158 19.44 -6.05 15.82
C ASP A 158 18.57 -6.30 14.58
N GLY A 159 19.11 -7.00 13.59
CA GLY A 159 18.47 -7.27 12.29
C GLY A 159 17.00 -7.76 12.36
N PRO A 160 16.66 -8.81 13.13
CA PRO A 160 15.28 -9.29 13.24
C PRO A 160 14.32 -8.24 13.78
N TRP A 161 14.74 -7.45 14.77
CA TRP A 161 13.96 -6.35 15.32
C TRP A 161 13.72 -5.27 14.26
N TYR A 162 14.75 -4.93 13.47
CA TYR A 162 14.59 -4.02 12.35
C TYR A 162 13.56 -4.55 11.32
N VAL A 163 13.61 -5.84 10.97
CA VAL A 163 12.64 -6.43 10.03
C VAL A 163 11.22 -6.44 10.60
N LEU A 164 11.04 -6.76 11.89
CA LEU A 164 9.73 -6.62 12.56
C LEU A 164 9.21 -5.18 12.51
N GLY A 165 10.06 -4.19 12.74
CA GLY A 165 9.72 -2.78 12.62
C GLY A 165 9.26 -2.41 11.20
N ARG A 166 9.93 -2.96 10.18
CA ARG A 166 9.55 -2.76 8.77
C ARG A 166 8.20 -3.38 8.43
N ILE A 167 7.94 -4.62 8.85
CA ILE A 167 6.64 -5.29 8.66
C ILE A 167 5.50 -4.43 9.25
N ARG A 168 5.70 -3.91 10.46
CA ARG A 168 4.73 -3.02 11.11
C ARG A 168 4.58 -1.69 10.39
N LEU A 169 5.66 -1.12 9.90
CA LEU A 169 5.63 0.13 9.16
C LEU A 169 4.92 -0.01 7.81
N ASP A 170 5.08 -1.15 7.13
CA ASP A 170 4.42 -1.44 5.86
C ASP A 170 2.89 -1.55 6.08
N ARG A 171 2.47 -2.34 7.07
CA ARG A 171 1.05 -2.41 7.48
C ARG A 171 0.49 -1.06 7.94
N PHE A 172 1.29 -0.25 8.64
CA PHE A 172 0.89 1.11 9.00
C PHE A 172 0.64 2.00 7.78
N ARG A 173 1.44 1.88 6.72
CA ARG A 173 1.26 2.68 5.48
C ARG A 173 0.04 2.24 4.69
N GLU A 174 -0.28 0.95 4.75
CA GLU A 174 -1.46 0.36 4.11
C GLU A 174 -2.74 0.77 4.86
N GLU A 175 -2.79 0.58 6.18
CA GLU A 175 -4.05 0.66 6.93
C GLU A 175 -4.20 1.92 7.81
N TRP A 176 -3.11 2.66 7.99
CA TRP A 176 -3.00 3.80 8.91
C TRP A 176 -3.46 3.45 10.33
N LEU A 177 -3.04 2.31 10.85
CA LEU A 177 -3.32 1.90 12.23
C LEU A 177 -2.28 2.45 13.20
N ALA A 178 -2.71 3.27 14.16
CA ALA A 178 -1.77 3.87 15.12
C ALA A 178 -0.97 2.84 15.91
N ARG A 179 -1.57 1.68 16.21
CA ARG A 179 -0.91 0.56 16.88
C ARG A 179 0.32 0.06 16.09
N ASP A 180 0.20 -0.11 14.78
CA ASP A 180 1.31 -0.61 13.95
C ASP A 180 2.46 0.40 13.86
N ALA A 181 2.17 1.71 13.79
CA ALA A 181 3.23 2.71 13.89
C ALA A 181 3.94 2.70 15.25
N LEU A 182 3.21 2.48 16.36
CA LEU A 182 3.82 2.38 17.68
C LEU A 182 4.68 1.12 17.82
N LEU A 183 4.21 -0.03 17.33
CA LEU A 183 4.99 -1.27 17.29
C LEU A 183 6.22 -1.14 16.39
N ALA A 184 6.10 -0.45 15.24
CA ALA A 184 7.24 -0.17 14.38
C ALA A 184 8.32 0.63 15.11
N ILE A 185 7.91 1.68 15.84
CA ILE A 185 8.82 2.46 16.68
C ILE A 185 9.46 1.58 17.74
N GLU A 186 8.66 0.81 18.49
CA GLU A 186 9.16 -0.10 19.53
C GLU A 186 10.23 -1.06 18.98
N TYR A 187 9.96 -1.72 17.87
CA TYR A 187 10.91 -2.66 17.27
C TYR A 187 12.17 -2.00 16.73
N TYR A 188 12.09 -0.80 16.14
CA TYR A 188 13.31 -0.08 15.76
C TYR A 188 14.10 0.41 16.97
N GLU A 189 13.44 0.80 18.06
CA GLU A 189 14.11 1.14 19.32
C GLU A 189 14.81 -0.10 19.90
N GLN A 190 14.17 -1.27 19.86
CA GLN A 190 14.81 -2.55 20.22
C GLN A 190 16.02 -2.89 19.34
N ALA A 191 15.95 -2.61 18.03
CA ALA A 191 17.10 -2.77 17.13
C ALA A 191 18.24 -1.80 17.51
N PHE A 192 17.92 -0.54 17.81
CA PHE A 192 18.88 0.47 18.25
C PHE A 192 19.53 0.12 19.59
N ASP A 193 18.77 -0.41 20.55
CA ASP A 193 19.30 -0.76 21.88
C ASP A 193 20.35 -1.88 21.80
N ARG A 194 20.20 -2.79 20.84
CA ARG A 194 21.16 -3.87 20.54
C ARG A 194 22.36 -3.38 19.73
N ASN A 195 22.09 -2.51 18.76
CA ASN A 195 23.12 -1.94 17.90
C ASN A 195 22.93 -0.43 17.76
N ARG A 196 23.68 0.32 18.59
CA ARG A 196 23.61 1.78 18.67
C ARG A 196 24.06 2.49 17.39
N THR A 197 24.78 1.80 16.51
CA THR A 197 25.24 2.31 15.21
C THR A 197 24.44 1.73 14.05
N SER A 198 23.28 1.10 14.32
CA SER A 198 22.39 0.59 13.29
C SER A 198 21.76 1.73 12.47
N TYR A 199 22.45 2.13 11.40
CA TYR A 199 22.04 3.22 10.51
C TYR A 199 20.59 3.04 10.03
N ARG A 200 20.22 1.82 9.63
CA ARG A 200 18.89 1.50 9.09
C ARG A 200 17.77 1.73 10.10
N ALA A 201 17.94 1.30 11.34
CA ALA A 201 16.96 1.53 12.40
C ALA A 201 16.86 3.01 12.77
N LEU A 202 18.01 3.68 12.89
CA LEU A 202 18.07 5.11 13.23
C LEU A 202 17.43 6.00 12.18
N ILE A 203 17.71 5.76 10.89
CA ILE A 203 17.16 6.59 9.81
C ILE A 203 15.64 6.38 9.67
N ASP A 204 15.15 5.14 9.77
CA ASP A 204 13.71 4.86 9.71
C ASP A 204 12.97 5.44 10.94
N LEU A 205 13.58 5.41 12.15
CA LEU A 205 13.07 6.11 13.33
C LEU A 205 13.04 7.63 13.14
N ALA A 206 14.14 8.22 12.66
CA ALA A 206 14.23 9.65 12.42
C ALA A 206 13.16 10.13 11.43
N GLU A 207 12.96 9.38 10.34
CA GLU A 207 11.90 9.67 9.36
C GLU A 207 10.51 9.56 9.96
N LEU A 208 10.22 8.47 10.68
CA LEU A 208 8.92 8.24 11.27
C LEU A 208 8.60 9.30 12.34
N TYR A 209 9.54 9.57 13.24
CA TYR A 209 9.41 10.64 14.23
C TYR A 209 9.22 12.01 13.57
N THR A 210 9.93 12.29 12.47
CA THR A 210 9.74 13.55 11.73
C THR A 210 8.34 13.63 11.11
N LYS A 211 7.85 12.55 10.48
CA LYS A 211 6.52 12.49 9.86
C LYS A 211 5.38 12.69 10.86
N ILE A 212 5.46 12.05 12.03
CA ILE A 212 4.45 12.19 13.10
C ILE A 212 4.64 13.47 13.94
N GLY A 213 5.71 14.23 13.68
CA GLY A 213 6.00 15.50 14.33
C GLY A 213 6.64 15.37 15.71
N ALA A 214 7.15 14.21 16.09
CA ALA A 214 7.85 13.93 17.35
C ALA A 214 9.27 14.54 17.32
N ARG A 215 9.33 15.87 17.23
CA ARG A 215 10.52 16.70 17.03
C ARG A 215 11.75 16.26 17.83
N ARG A 216 11.66 16.25 19.16
CA ARG A 216 12.80 15.92 20.03
C ARG A 216 13.33 14.50 19.78
N LYS A 217 12.45 13.53 19.55
CA LYS A 217 12.86 12.16 19.25
C LYS A 217 13.52 12.09 17.87
N ALA A 218 12.98 12.77 16.86
CA ALA A 218 13.57 12.83 15.52
C ALA A 218 15.00 13.41 15.55
N ILE A 219 15.20 14.57 16.21
CA ILE A 219 16.49 15.23 16.35
C ILE A 219 17.51 14.26 16.98
N ARG A 220 17.17 13.65 18.11
CA ARG A 220 18.08 12.70 18.79
C ARG A 220 18.48 11.51 17.92
N ARG A 221 17.57 10.99 17.09
CA ARG A 221 17.89 9.88 16.18
C ARG A 221 18.77 10.34 15.02
N CYS A 222 18.60 11.56 14.53
CA CYS A 222 19.52 12.14 13.54
C CYS A 222 20.91 12.39 14.15
N GLU A 223 20.98 12.97 15.35
CA GLU A 223 22.23 13.20 16.09
C GLU A 223 23.00 11.89 16.31
N ALA A 224 22.30 10.81 16.71
CA ALA A 224 22.92 9.50 16.87
C ALA A 224 23.56 8.96 15.56
N ILE A 225 23.00 9.28 14.39
CA ILE A 225 23.63 8.94 13.10
C ILE A 225 24.88 9.79 12.88
N LEU A 226 24.76 11.10 13.13
CA LEU A 226 25.83 12.07 12.89
C LEU A 226 27.02 11.89 13.85
N GLU A 227 26.83 11.22 15.00
CA GLU A 227 27.92 10.82 15.90
C GLU A 227 28.94 9.90 15.21
N PHE A 228 28.50 8.99 14.34
CA PHE A 228 29.38 8.06 13.61
C PHE A 228 29.47 8.32 12.11
N ALA A 229 28.56 9.12 11.54
CA ALA A 229 28.57 9.54 10.15
C ALA A 229 28.24 11.05 10.04
N PRO A 230 29.21 11.95 10.38
CA PRO A 230 28.96 13.39 10.49
C PRO A 230 28.48 14.07 9.20
N GLU A 231 28.84 13.51 8.05
CA GLU A 231 28.53 14.03 6.72
C GLU A 231 27.33 13.31 6.07
N ASP A 232 26.56 12.51 6.82
CA ASP A 232 25.39 11.82 6.27
C ASP A 232 24.32 12.83 5.82
N GLU A 233 24.23 13.01 4.50
CA GLU A 233 23.33 13.99 3.87
C GLU A 233 21.86 13.75 4.26
N ARG A 234 21.45 12.49 4.39
CA ARG A 234 20.06 12.13 4.69
C ARG A 234 19.71 12.49 6.13
N ALA A 235 20.60 12.21 7.08
CA ALA A 235 20.45 12.56 8.49
C ALA A 235 20.50 14.08 8.69
N LEU A 236 21.39 14.80 7.98
CA LEU A 236 21.42 16.26 8.00
C LEU A 236 20.12 16.88 7.46
N ALA A 237 19.60 16.38 6.34
CA ALA A 237 18.34 16.84 5.78
C ALA A 237 17.14 16.56 6.72
N LEU A 238 17.11 15.38 7.35
CA LEU A 238 16.09 15.04 8.34
C LEU A 238 16.22 15.88 9.62
N LEU A 239 17.44 16.16 10.08
CA LEU A 239 17.69 17.02 11.22
C LEU A 239 17.17 18.44 10.96
N GLN A 240 17.51 19.03 9.81
CA GLN A 240 16.97 20.33 9.39
C GLN A 240 15.45 20.33 9.38
N LYS A 241 14.84 19.32 8.76
CA LYS A 241 13.38 19.16 8.73
C LYS A 241 12.80 19.03 10.14
N ALA A 242 13.42 18.25 11.02
CA ALA A 242 12.98 18.08 12.40
C ALA A 242 13.09 19.39 13.20
N MET A 243 14.15 20.18 13.01
CA MET A 243 14.34 21.45 13.68
C MET A 243 13.25 22.48 13.34
N THR A 244 12.72 22.45 12.11
CA THR A 244 11.62 23.34 11.67
C THR A 244 10.24 22.95 12.21
N LEU A 245 10.09 21.77 12.81
CA LEU A 245 8.81 21.34 13.38
C LEU A 245 8.40 22.22 14.57
N PRO A 246 7.11 22.53 14.75
CA PRO A 246 6.65 23.41 15.81
C PRO A 246 6.83 22.77 17.20
N ALA A 247 7.48 23.50 18.11
CA ALA A 247 7.67 23.08 19.50
C ALA A 247 6.35 22.97 20.30
N ARG A 248 5.28 23.69 19.88
CA ARG A 248 3.98 23.70 20.57
C ARG A 248 3.30 22.32 20.62
N GLY A 249 3.66 21.39 19.72
CA GLY A 249 3.14 20.03 19.74
C GLY A 249 3.73 19.14 20.84
N GLU A 250 4.78 19.57 21.55
CA GLU A 250 5.52 18.78 22.56
C GLU A 250 4.67 18.29 23.74
N ARG A 251 3.49 18.88 23.98
CA ARG A 251 2.56 18.43 25.01
C ARG A 251 1.86 17.11 24.68
N LEU A 252 1.76 16.74 23.40
CA LEU A 252 1.18 15.47 22.99
C LEU A 252 2.18 14.34 23.21
N ASP A 253 1.74 13.28 23.86
CA ASP A 253 2.48 12.01 23.91
C ASP A 253 2.63 11.41 22.50
N LEU A 254 3.46 10.36 22.41
CA LEU A 254 3.76 9.73 21.13
C LEU A 254 2.50 9.11 20.49
N GLU A 255 1.65 8.48 21.28
CA GLU A 255 0.45 7.80 20.81
C GLU A 255 -0.54 8.78 20.19
N GLN A 256 -0.83 9.90 20.86
CA GLN A 256 -1.71 10.95 20.35
C GLN A 256 -1.20 11.54 19.03
N ARG A 257 0.12 11.67 18.87
CA ARG A 257 0.74 12.15 17.63
C ARG A 257 0.56 11.18 16.49
N VAL A 258 0.79 9.89 16.76
CA VAL A 258 0.59 8.83 15.78
C VAL A 258 -0.87 8.76 15.37
N ARG A 259 -1.82 8.78 16.33
CA ARG A 259 -3.27 8.79 16.06
C ARG A 259 -3.67 9.97 15.16
N ARG A 260 -3.31 11.20 15.53
CA ARG A 260 -3.60 12.39 14.71
C ARG A 260 -2.95 12.36 13.34
N PHE A 261 -1.75 11.79 13.23
CA PHE A 261 -1.10 11.63 11.93
C PHE A 261 -1.85 10.61 11.06
N ALA A 262 -2.18 9.44 11.61
CA ALA A 262 -2.96 8.40 10.96
C ALA A 262 -4.32 8.91 10.48
N GLU A 263 -5.08 9.60 11.33
CA GLU A 263 -6.36 10.24 10.99
C GLU A 263 -6.22 11.21 9.81
N ARG A 264 -5.18 12.07 9.84
CA ARG A 264 -4.92 13.00 8.71
C ARG A 264 -4.62 12.26 7.42
N GLN A 265 -3.89 11.15 7.46
CA GLN A 265 -3.58 10.37 6.26
C GLN A 265 -4.84 9.68 5.71
N ARG A 266 -5.68 9.12 6.59
CA ARG A 266 -6.99 8.58 6.22
C ARG A 266 -7.88 9.65 5.57
N HIS A 267 -7.99 10.82 6.20
CA HIS A 267 -8.74 11.93 5.62
C HIS A 267 -8.18 12.41 4.27
N LYS A 268 -6.86 12.38 4.08
CA LYS A 268 -6.22 12.71 2.79
C LYS A 268 -6.52 11.66 1.73
N ALA A 269 -6.45 10.37 2.06
CA ALA A 269 -6.86 9.29 1.18
C ALA A 269 -8.32 9.50 0.73
N ASN A 270 -9.21 9.81 1.69
CA ASN A 270 -10.63 10.04 1.39
C ASN A 270 -10.90 11.35 0.62
N ARG A 271 -9.95 12.31 0.66
CA ARG A 271 -10.04 13.60 -0.05
C ARG A 271 -9.45 13.58 -1.46
N ARG A 272 -8.61 12.61 -1.83
CA ARG A 272 -8.08 12.52 -3.22
C ARG A 272 -9.23 12.49 -4.23
N GLY A 273 -10.33 11.81 -3.93
CA GLY A 273 -11.59 11.88 -4.68
C GLY A 273 -12.43 13.15 -4.55
N ARG A 274 -11.85 14.30 -4.17
CA ARG A 274 -12.52 15.62 -4.13
C ARG A 274 -11.82 16.68 -4.99
N ARG A 275 -10.68 16.37 -5.60
CA ARG A 275 -10.11 17.25 -6.65
C ARG A 275 -10.94 17.06 -7.91
N ALA A 276 -11.34 18.16 -8.55
CA ALA A 276 -12.23 18.13 -9.70
C ALA A 276 -11.71 17.26 -10.87
N ASP A 277 -10.39 17.07 -10.95
CA ASP A 277 -9.73 16.34 -12.03
C ASP A 277 -9.38 14.88 -11.68
N GLU A 278 -9.60 14.41 -10.44
CA GLU A 278 -9.29 13.04 -10.00
C GLU A 278 -10.59 12.26 -9.72
N ALA A 279 -10.81 11.16 -10.43
CA ALA A 279 -11.93 10.26 -10.17
C ALA A 279 -11.85 9.73 -8.73
N PRO A 280 -12.97 9.73 -7.96
CA PRO A 280 -12.95 9.22 -6.60
C PRO A 280 -12.61 7.73 -6.56
N PRO A 281 -11.98 7.26 -5.45
CA PRO A 281 -11.91 5.83 -5.16
C PRO A 281 -13.29 5.16 -5.29
N PRO A 282 -13.39 3.93 -5.81
CA PRO A 282 -14.68 3.31 -6.14
C PRO A 282 -15.61 3.17 -4.93
N ASP A 283 -15.08 2.84 -3.76
CA ASP A 283 -15.83 2.80 -2.50
C ASP A 283 -16.50 4.16 -2.20
N LEU A 284 -15.77 5.26 -2.37
CA LEU A 284 -16.30 6.60 -2.17
C LEU A 284 -17.25 7.03 -3.28
N ALA A 285 -17.08 6.55 -4.51
CA ALA A 285 -18.04 6.78 -5.59
C ALA A 285 -19.39 6.13 -5.24
N LEU A 286 -19.37 4.86 -4.86
CA LEU A 286 -20.55 4.08 -4.45
C LEU A 286 -21.23 4.66 -3.21
N LEU A 287 -20.47 5.13 -2.22
CA LEU A 287 -21.03 5.77 -1.02
C LEU A 287 -21.68 7.13 -1.29
N ARG A 288 -21.33 7.80 -2.39
CA ARG A 288 -21.87 9.11 -2.79
C ARG A 288 -23.07 9.01 -3.72
N ASP A 289 -23.21 7.90 -4.44
CA ASP A 289 -24.26 7.65 -5.42
C ASP A 289 -25.08 6.40 -5.02
N PRO A 290 -26.21 6.59 -4.31
CA PRO A 290 -27.07 5.49 -3.87
C PRO A 290 -27.64 4.65 -5.01
N ASP A 291 -27.91 5.26 -6.17
CA ASP A 291 -28.49 4.56 -7.33
C ASP A 291 -27.44 3.63 -7.94
N LEU A 292 -26.20 4.12 -8.08
CA LEU A 292 -25.08 3.30 -8.51
C LEU A 292 -24.87 2.11 -7.58
N LEU A 293 -24.86 2.33 -6.26
CA LEU A 293 -24.71 1.24 -5.29
C LEU A 293 -25.89 0.26 -5.37
N TYR A 294 -27.12 0.76 -5.51
CA TYR A 294 -28.31 -0.09 -5.68
C TYR A 294 -28.19 -1.02 -6.90
N ASP A 295 -27.77 -0.49 -8.05
CA ASP A 295 -27.54 -1.28 -9.27
C ASP A 295 -26.49 -2.39 -9.04
N ARG A 296 -25.41 -2.06 -8.32
CA ARG A 296 -24.38 -3.06 -7.96
C ARG A 296 -24.93 -4.12 -7.01
N LEU A 297 -25.74 -3.75 -6.03
CA LEU A 297 -26.37 -4.72 -5.12
C LEU A 297 -27.38 -5.62 -5.84
N HIS A 298 -28.08 -5.10 -6.85
CA HIS A 298 -29.03 -5.91 -7.63
C HIS A 298 -28.35 -7.05 -8.38
N TRP A 299 -27.12 -6.85 -8.86
CA TRP A 299 -26.33 -7.91 -9.48
C TRP A 299 -26.18 -9.13 -8.56
N LEU A 300 -25.96 -8.91 -7.25
CA LEU A 300 -25.81 -9.98 -6.26
C LEU A 300 -27.07 -10.85 -6.18
N ARG A 301 -28.26 -10.23 -6.25
CA ARG A 301 -29.54 -10.94 -6.24
C ARG A 301 -29.70 -11.92 -7.40
N GLU A 302 -29.16 -11.58 -8.57
CA GLU A 302 -29.28 -12.41 -9.78
C GLU A 302 -28.24 -13.53 -9.84
N HIS A 303 -27.13 -13.40 -9.10
CA HIS A 303 -25.96 -14.27 -9.24
C HIS A 303 -25.62 -15.08 -7.98
N LEU A 304 -26.29 -14.81 -6.85
CA LEU A 304 -26.12 -15.57 -5.60
C LEU A 304 -27.28 -16.52 -5.34
N GLU A 305 -26.92 -17.80 -5.20
CA GLU A 305 -27.82 -18.85 -4.73
C GLU A 305 -28.20 -18.59 -3.27
N GLY A 306 -29.50 -18.62 -2.95
CA GLY A 306 -30.00 -18.34 -1.61
C GLY A 306 -29.92 -16.86 -1.20
N PHE A 307 -29.78 -15.90 -2.13
CA PHE A 307 -29.81 -14.47 -1.78
C PHE A 307 -31.11 -14.06 -1.08
N GLU A 308 -31.00 -13.40 0.08
CA GLU A 308 -32.15 -12.83 0.79
C GLU A 308 -32.11 -11.30 0.80
N ALA A 309 -30.97 -10.72 1.19
CA ALA A 309 -30.79 -9.27 1.18
C ALA A 309 -29.31 -8.88 1.13
N ALA A 310 -29.04 -7.68 0.62
CA ALA A 310 -27.75 -7.01 0.74
C ALA A 310 -27.95 -5.56 1.15
N ILE A 311 -27.08 -5.07 2.04
CA ILE A 311 -27.12 -3.70 2.54
C ILE A 311 -25.71 -3.10 2.53
N GLY A 312 -25.60 -1.92 1.93
CA GLY A 312 -24.40 -1.10 1.96
C GLY A 312 -24.52 0.00 3.01
N LEU A 313 -23.52 0.09 3.88
CA LEU A 313 -23.43 1.04 4.97
C LEU A 313 -22.18 1.93 4.82
N GLY A 314 -22.28 3.18 5.26
CA GLY A 314 -21.11 4.01 5.51
C GLY A 314 -20.37 3.61 6.79
N GLY A 315 -19.15 4.12 6.99
CA GLY A 315 -18.38 3.91 8.22
C GLY A 315 -19.08 4.41 9.50
N ASP A 316 -20.03 5.32 9.38
CA ASP A 316 -20.89 5.82 10.46
C ASP A 316 -22.15 4.95 10.71
N GLY A 317 -22.32 3.86 9.95
CA GLY A 317 -23.50 3.00 10.02
C GLY A 317 -24.72 3.52 9.25
N SER A 318 -24.60 4.66 8.55
CA SER A 318 -25.69 5.17 7.70
C SER A 318 -25.96 4.23 6.53
N VAL A 319 -27.23 4.02 6.19
CA VAL A 319 -27.62 3.21 5.02
C VAL A 319 -27.33 3.98 3.74
N ARG A 320 -26.64 3.32 2.81
CA ARG A 320 -26.21 3.88 1.52
C ARG A 320 -26.83 3.16 0.34
N GLY A 321 -27.17 1.89 0.50
CA GLY A 321 -27.89 1.09 -0.49
C GLY A 321 -28.51 -0.13 0.16
N TYR A 322 -29.62 -0.62 -0.40
CA TYR A 322 -30.32 -1.81 0.07
C TYR A 322 -30.99 -2.53 -1.09
N CYS A 323 -30.82 -3.84 -1.15
CA CYS A 323 -31.52 -4.74 -2.05
C CYS A 323 -32.05 -5.92 -1.24
N GLY A 324 -33.38 -6.06 -1.12
CA GLY A 324 -34.00 -7.10 -0.32
C GLY A 324 -35.52 -6.91 -0.23
N PRO A 325 -36.25 -7.82 0.43
CA PRO A 325 -37.70 -7.73 0.53
C PRO A 325 -38.11 -6.53 1.41
N PRO A 326 -39.32 -5.97 1.20
CA PRO A 326 -39.84 -4.88 2.03
C PRO A 326 -40.09 -5.27 3.50
N SER A 327 -40.19 -6.58 3.79
CA SER A 327 -40.33 -7.10 5.15
C SER A 327 -39.11 -6.85 6.03
N LEU A 328 -37.92 -6.72 5.42
CA LEU A 328 -36.67 -6.40 6.10
C LEU A 328 -36.41 -4.89 6.00
N GLN A 329 -36.60 -4.19 7.12
CA GLN A 329 -36.42 -2.73 7.15
C GLN A 329 -34.93 -2.36 7.19
N PRO A 330 -34.40 -1.58 6.22
CA PRO A 330 -32.96 -1.30 6.14
C PRO A 330 -32.41 -0.59 7.38
N ALA A 331 -33.19 0.29 7.99
CA ALA A 331 -32.79 1.01 9.20
C ALA A 331 -32.63 0.10 10.43
N GLU A 332 -33.46 -0.94 10.54
CA GLU A 332 -33.36 -1.92 11.62
C GLU A 332 -32.18 -2.85 11.39
N LEU A 333 -32.00 -3.29 10.15
CA LEU A 333 -30.86 -4.12 9.75
C LEU A 333 -29.54 -3.40 10.01
N ALA A 334 -29.42 -2.12 9.62
CA ALA A 334 -28.24 -1.31 9.89
C ALA A 334 -27.96 -1.15 11.40
N ARG A 335 -29.00 -0.95 12.22
CA ARG A 335 -28.87 -0.84 13.68
C ARG A 335 -28.31 -2.12 14.31
N SER A 336 -28.66 -3.28 13.77
CA SER A 336 -28.15 -4.58 14.23
C SER A 336 -26.75 -4.88 13.70
N LEU A 337 -26.48 -4.57 12.42
CA LEU A 337 -25.21 -4.91 11.78
C LEU A 337 -24.06 -3.97 12.16
N HIS A 338 -24.31 -2.68 12.38
CA HIS A 338 -23.24 -1.72 12.66
C HIS A 338 -22.41 -2.10 13.90
N PRO A 339 -23.02 -2.48 15.05
CA PRO A 339 -22.26 -3.01 16.19
C PRO A 339 -21.48 -4.29 15.87
N ILE A 340 -21.99 -5.16 14.99
CA ILE A 340 -21.30 -6.39 14.58
C ILE A 340 -20.05 -6.05 13.77
N PHE A 341 -20.14 -5.09 12.83
CA PHE A 341 -18.96 -4.58 12.12
C PHE A 341 -17.91 -4.01 13.07
N GLU A 342 -18.33 -3.17 14.04
CA GLU A 342 -17.41 -2.58 15.02
C GLU A 342 -16.75 -3.65 15.91
N ALA A 343 -17.51 -4.67 16.32
CA ALA A 343 -16.99 -5.79 17.09
C ALA A 343 -15.99 -6.63 16.26
N ALA A 344 -16.36 -7.01 15.04
CA ALA A 344 -15.50 -7.77 14.14
C ALA A 344 -14.21 -7.02 13.81
N PHE A 345 -14.31 -5.71 13.55
CA PHE A 345 -13.16 -4.84 13.35
C PHE A 345 -12.25 -4.80 14.59
N THR A 346 -12.83 -4.61 15.78
CA THR A 346 -12.08 -4.58 17.04
C THR A 346 -11.38 -5.92 17.31
N CYS A 347 -12.05 -7.05 17.05
CA CYS A 347 -11.49 -8.38 17.19
C CYS A 347 -10.33 -8.60 16.20
N SER A 348 -10.49 -8.25 14.93
CA SER A 348 -9.43 -8.34 13.91
C SER A 348 -8.17 -7.58 14.34
N LEU A 349 -8.34 -6.37 14.88
CA LEU A 349 -7.23 -5.57 15.39
C LEU A 349 -6.56 -6.21 16.62
N ARG A 350 -7.32 -6.82 17.52
CA ARG A 350 -6.80 -7.50 18.71
C ARG A 350 -6.03 -8.78 18.36
N MET A 351 -6.53 -9.52 17.38
CA MET A 351 -5.89 -10.73 16.83
C MET A 351 -4.71 -10.39 15.91
N ASP A 352 -4.46 -9.10 15.68
CA ASP A 352 -3.36 -8.63 14.87
C ASP A 352 -3.44 -9.03 13.39
N MET A 353 -4.66 -9.19 12.87
CA MET A 353 -4.93 -9.57 11.48
C MET A 353 -5.07 -8.39 10.52
N GLY A 354 -5.02 -7.15 11.03
CA GLY A 354 -5.25 -5.94 10.24
C GLY A 354 -6.70 -5.50 10.26
N ARG A 355 -7.08 -4.68 9.28
CA ARG A 355 -8.48 -4.31 9.08
C ARG A 355 -9.28 -5.54 8.68
N LEU A 356 -10.52 -5.60 9.16
CA LEU A 356 -11.49 -6.55 8.67
C LEU A 356 -11.61 -6.39 7.15
N ARG A 357 -11.44 -7.48 6.39
CA ARG A 357 -11.76 -7.56 4.96
C ARG A 357 -13.10 -8.25 4.77
N THR A 358 -13.20 -9.48 5.28
CA THR A 358 -14.40 -10.30 5.24
C THR A 358 -14.61 -10.98 6.59
N ALA A 359 -15.86 -11.12 7.03
CA ALA A 359 -16.27 -12.01 8.12
C ALA A 359 -17.51 -12.79 7.71
N VAL A 360 -17.58 -14.05 8.11
CA VAL A 360 -18.69 -14.96 7.81
C VAL A 360 -19.30 -15.42 9.13
N PHE A 361 -20.62 -15.36 9.21
CA PHE A 361 -21.40 -15.89 10.31
C PHE A 361 -22.37 -16.93 9.76
N GLU A 362 -22.20 -18.17 10.23
CA GLU A 362 -23.08 -19.28 9.88
C GLU A 362 -24.05 -19.53 11.03
N ALA A 363 -25.33 -19.66 10.70
CA ALA A 363 -26.39 -20.02 11.63
C ALA A 363 -27.38 -20.97 10.95
N ASP A 364 -28.21 -21.64 11.75
CA ASP A 364 -29.29 -22.50 11.23
C ASP A 364 -30.25 -21.73 10.30
N SER A 365 -30.36 -20.42 10.49
CA SER A 365 -31.17 -19.52 9.67
C SER A 365 -30.50 -19.09 8.35
N GLY A 366 -29.23 -19.39 8.13
CA GLY A 366 -28.50 -19.04 6.92
C GLY A 366 -27.11 -18.44 7.15
N LEU A 367 -26.60 -17.77 6.12
CA LEU A 367 -25.27 -17.16 6.10
C LEU A 367 -25.37 -15.63 6.15
N CYS A 368 -24.53 -15.01 6.96
CA CYS A 368 -24.30 -13.56 6.93
C CYS A 368 -22.83 -13.30 6.60
N VAL A 369 -22.58 -12.65 5.46
CA VAL A 369 -21.24 -12.29 5.01
C VAL A 369 -21.07 -10.78 5.11
N LEU A 370 -20.08 -10.35 5.90
CA LEU A 370 -19.69 -8.97 6.07
C LEU A 370 -18.43 -8.71 5.25
N VAL A 371 -18.43 -7.65 4.45
CA VAL A 371 -17.30 -7.23 3.63
C VAL A 371 -17.01 -5.75 3.90
N GLN A 372 -15.74 -5.41 4.03
CA GLN A 372 -15.26 -4.03 4.10
C GLN A 372 -14.42 -3.73 2.85
N PHE A 373 -14.88 -2.78 2.05
CA PHE A 373 -14.19 -2.31 0.85
C PHE A 373 -13.97 -0.80 0.96
N GLY A 374 -12.73 -0.39 1.26
CA GLY A 374 -12.44 1.01 1.57
C GLY A 374 -13.27 1.49 2.77
N GLU A 375 -14.10 2.52 2.59
CA GLU A 375 -15.06 3.02 3.60
C GLU A 375 -16.45 2.34 3.51
N LEU A 376 -16.73 1.59 2.45
CA LEU A 376 -17.99 0.88 2.24
C LEU A 376 -18.02 -0.41 3.08
N ARG A 377 -19.08 -0.58 3.87
CA ARG A 377 -19.40 -1.80 4.62
C ARG A 377 -20.58 -2.48 3.96
N LEU A 378 -20.38 -3.68 3.45
CA LEU A 378 -21.43 -4.49 2.83
C LEU A 378 -21.79 -5.66 3.74
N ALA A 379 -23.07 -5.85 4.03
CA ALA A 379 -23.54 -7.11 4.59
C ALA A 379 -24.46 -7.81 3.60
N LEU A 380 -24.24 -9.10 3.43
CA LEU A 380 -25.02 -9.99 2.59
C LEU A 380 -25.67 -11.04 3.50
N LEU A 381 -26.98 -11.21 3.35
CA LEU A 381 -27.78 -12.24 4.00
C LEU A 381 -28.20 -13.28 2.96
N CYS A 382 -27.93 -14.55 3.27
CA CYS A 382 -28.32 -15.67 2.44
C CYS A 382 -29.07 -16.72 3.26
N SER A 383 -29.97 -17.45 2.60
CA SER A 383 -30.73 -18.55 3.16
C SER A 383 -29.84 -19.75 3.54
N PRO A 384 -30.36 -20.74 4.30
CA PRO A 384 -29.62 -21.96 4.65
C PRO A 384 -29.18 -22.82 3.45
N GLU A 385 -29.74 -22.59 2.27
CA GLU A 385 -29.40 -23.30 1.04
C GLU A 385 -28.12 -22.77 0.40
N ALA A 386 -27.69 -21.56 0.78
CA ALA A 386 -26.50 -20.95 0.24
C ALA A 386 -25.24 -21.69 0.70
N ARG A 387 -24.32 -21.90 -0.23
CA ARG A 387 -23.02 -22.53 0.04
C ARG A 387 -21.94 -21.48 0.18
N LEU A 388 -21.23 -21.50 1.30
CA LEU A 388 -20.18 -20.52 1.60
C LEU A 388 -19.17 -20.35 0.45
N ASP A 389 -18.54 -21.42 -0.02
CA ASP A 389 -17.53 -21.34 -1.10
C ASP A 389 -18.05 -20.65 -2.38
N ARG A 390 -19.33 -20.89 -2.73
CA ARG A 390 -19.96 -20.27 -3.91
C ARG A 390 -20.24 -18.79 -3.66
N THR A 391 -20.72 -18.47 -2.47
CA THR A 391 -20.99 -17.09 -2.04
C THR A 391 -19.71 -16.26 -2.02
N GLU A 392 -18.63 -16.80 -1.46
CA GLU A 392 -17.33 -16.13 -1.44
C GLU A 392 -16.78 -15.89 -2.85
N ALA A 393 -16.81 -16.90 -3.73
CA ALA A 393 -16.36 -16.75 -5.11
C ALA A 393 -17.17 -15.72 -5.91
N ALA A 394 -18.50 -15.68 -5.70
CA ALA A 394 -19.37 -14.70 -6.34
C ALA A 394 -19.15 -13.28 -5.78
N LEU A 395 -18.93 -13.15 -4.46
CA LEU A 395 -18.58 -11.87 -3.83
C LEU A 395 -17.23 -11.35 -4.33
N GLU A 396 -16.21 -12.20 -4.42
CA GLU A 396 -14.90 -11.83 -4.95
C GLU A 396 -15.05 -11.34 -6.40
N ARG A 397 -15.80 -12.07 -7.23
CA ARG A 397 -16.10 -11.63 -8.60
C ARG A 397 -16.80 -10.28 -8.64
N TRP A 398 -17.79 -10.07 -7.77
CA TRP A 398 -18.52 -8.81 -7.66
C TRP A 398 -17.61 -7.65 -7.25
N ILE A 399 -16.74 -7.85 -6.26
CA ILE A 399 -15.75 -6.85 -5.81
C ILE A 399 -14.78 -6.51 -6.94
N GLU A 400 -14.22 -7.52 -7.61
CA GLU A 400 -13.17 -7.33 -8.61
C GLU A 400 -13.70 -6.80 -9.97
N HIS A 401 -15.00 -6.94 -10.24
CA HIS A 401 -15.57 -6.55 -11.54
C HIS A 401 -16.64 -5.48 -11.43
N GLU A 402 -17.67 -5.73 -10.61
CA GLU A 402 -18.84 -4.86 -10.58
C GLU A 402 -18.56 -3.59 -9.77
N LEU A 403 -17.82 -3.66 -8.66
CA LEU A 403 -17.51 -2.45 -7.88
C LEU A 403 -16.57 -1.47 -8.58
N TYR A 404 -15.74 -1.94 -9.50
CA TYR A 404 -14.78 -1.12 -10.25
C TYR A 404 -15.29 -0.63 -11.62
N ARG A 405 -16.43 -1.16 -12.08
CA ARG A 405 -17.17 -0.65 -13.24
C ARG A 405 -17.91 0.64 -12.88
#